data_AF-A0A815JTX5-F1
#
_entry.id   AF-A0A815JTX5-F1
#
_cell.length_a   1.000
_cell.length_b   1.000
_cell.length_c   1.000
_cell.angle_alpha   90.00
_cell.angle_beta   90.00
_cell.angle_gamma   90.00
#
_symmetry.space_group_name_H-M   'P 1'
#
loop_
_entity.id
_entity.type
_entity.pdbx_description
1 polymer ?
#
loop_
_entity_poly.entity_id
_entity_poly.type
_entity_poly.pdbx_seq_one_letter_code
_entity_poly.pdbx_strand_id
1 'polypeptide(L)'
;MNTNFSGPKLFTFVLSREHGLAAGVAISSWFALQYMGMGVMKARKQYNVEYPKLYASESDPNGKKFNCVQRGHQNTLEVYPEFLLMLGLGSIRYPLISSIGGAIWLLGRIVFFQGYSTGQPEKRRYGSFAWTTVTVVASENQQRNSSSYTYPQLNHHQHYVSDDERLAGFEKFIRRYEINATFASKLRGLDGYEIVVICDDSGSMNTELSDVSGPYGQAPTRWDELKHTVSIVVDLASVLDPDGVDIYFLNRAPIFNVRSSQELIPSFSIPPEGPTPIVSVLRQVLRDKEKQIAERKLLVLLATDGVPTDKQGHANIDELRRVLKYERSSTERIPVTIIACTDDDECMSYLNDWDVTIPNLDVVDDYKSEKKQILACQKQSFPFSFGDYVVKIMMGGVDEWFDQLDEKRVSLDNYGRYGLNTPTQGRGSSQYASTKSPYTSQPVTSKQNPNFY
;
A
#
# COMPACT_ATOMS: atom_id res chain seq x y z
N MET A 1 39.76 -19.58 -2.56
CA MET A 1 39.51 -18.36 -1.78
C MET A 1 39.32 -17.21 -2.75
N ASN A 2 38.08 -16.86 -3.07
CA ASN A 2 37.74 -15.62 -3.77
C ASN A 2 36.68 -14.94 -2.90
N THR A 3 37.11 -14.02 -2.05
CA THR A 3 36.23 -13.21 -1.23
C THR A 3 35.69 -12.07 -2.08
N ASN A 4 34.52 -12.28 -2.70
CA ASN A 4 33.75 -11.17 -3.25
C ASN A 4 33.08 -10.44 -2.08
N PHE A 5 33.73 -9.38 -1.61
CA PHE A 5 33.10 -8.39 -0.75
C PHE A 5 31.99 -7.69 -1.55
N SER A 6 30.74 -8.06 -1.28
CA SER A 6 29.58 -7.28 -1.72
C SER A 6 29.57 -5.97 -0.94
N GLY A 7 30.17 -4.93 -1.52
CA GLY A 7 30.10 -3.57 -0.99
C GLY A 7 28.64 -3.09 -0.86
N PRO A 8 28.41 -1.96 -0.15
CA PRO A 8 27.08 -1.40 0.02
C PRO A 8 26.42 -1.21 -1.35
N LYS A 9 25.18 -1.70 -1.50
CA LYS A 9 24.38 -1.50 -2.71
C LYS A 9 24.24 0.01 -2.95
N LEU A 10 24.91 0.51 -3.99
CA LEU A 10 24.78 1.90 -4.40
C LEU A 10 23.36 2.15 -4.91
N PHE A 11 22.65 3.05 -4.24
CA PHE A 11 21.41 3.62 -4.76
C PHE A 11 21.76 4.40 -6.03
N THR A 12 21.44 3.84 -7.20
CA THR A 12 21.76 4.47 -8.48
C THR A 12 20.56 5.30 -8.92
N PHE A 13 20.67 6.61 -8.74
CA PHE A 13 19.67 7.57 -9.23
C PHE A 13 20.04 8.00 -10.66
N VAL A 14 19.18 7.68 -11.62
CA VAL A 14 19.38 8.07 -13.03
C VAL A 14 18.66 9.39 -13.27
N LEU A 15 19.41 10.47 -13.50
CA LEU A 15 18.83 11.75 -13.91
C LEU A 15 18.24 11.63 -15.31
N SER A 16 16.92 11.66 -15.41
CA SER A 16 16.21 11.82 -16.68
C SER A 16 16.18 13.30 -17.13
N ARG A 17 15.82 13.55 -18.40
CA ARG A 17 15.76 14.91 -18.99
C ARG A 17 14.82 15.84 -18.22
N GLU A 18 13.76 15.30 -17.66
CA GLU A 18 12.71 16.02 -16.93
C GLU A 18 13.22 16.61 -15.61
N HIS A 19 14.23 16.00 -14.97
CA HIS A 19 14.86 16.55 -13.77
C HIS A 19 15.55 17.90 -14.05
N GLY A 20 15.97 18.14 -15.29
CA GLY A 20 16.48 19.43 -15.73
C GLY A 20 15.44 20.56 -15.64
N LEU A 21 14.14 20.24 -15.73
CA LEU A 21 13.07 21.23 -15.57
C LEU A 21 12.97 21.71 -14.11
N ALA A 22 13.11 20.80 -13.15
CA ALA A 22 13.06 21.14 -11.72
C ALA A 22 14.27 22.02 -11.33
N ALA A 23 15.46 21.69 -11.86
CA ALA A 23 16.63 22.54 -11.75
C ALA A 23 16.41 23.91 -12.40
N GLY A 24 15.76 23.96 -13.57
CA GLY A 24 15.38 25.20 -14.24
C GLY A 24 14.44 26.09 -13.41
N VAL A 25 13.48 25.48 -12.71
CA VAL A 25 12.57 26.20 -11.79
C VAL A 25 13.32 26.73 -10.57
N ALA A 26 14.25 25.95 -10.00
CA ALA A 26 15.09 26.39 -8.89
C ALA A 26 16.02 27.56 -9.27
N ILE A 27 16.57 27.55 -10.49
CA ILE A 27 17.37 28.67 -11.00
C ILE A 27 16.47 29.89 -11.26
N SER A 28 15.29 29.69 -11.85
CA SER A 28 14.34 30.78 -12.13
C SER A 28 13.84 31.44 -10.85
N SER A 29 13.65 30.67 -9.78
CA SER A 29 13.20 31.20 -8.50
C SER A 29 14.27 32.07 -7.82
N TRP A 30 15.55 31.75 -8.01
CA TRP A 30 16.66 32.62 -7.59
C TRP A 30 16.61 33.98 -8.30
N PHE A 31 16.39 34.01 -9.61
CA PHE A 31 16.23 35.28 -10.35
C PHE A 31 15.01 36.09 -9.88
N ALA A 32 13.91 35.42 -9.53
CA ALA A 32 12.74 36.10 -8.97
C ALA A 32 13.03 36.73 -7.59
N LEU A 33 13.82 36.08 -6.74
CA LEU A 33 14.29 36.67 -5.48
C LEU A 33 15.16 37.91 -5.73
N GLN A 34 16.08 37.85 -6.70
CA GLN A 34 16.89 39.02 -7.09
C GLN A 34 16.00 40.18 -7.60
N TYR A 35 14.97 39.88 -8.38
CA TYR A 35 13.98 40.86 -8.83
C TYR A 35 13.28 41.56 -7.65
N MET A 36 12.82 40.79 -6.65
CA MET A 36 12.17 41.34 -5.45
C MET A 36 13.15 42.17 -4.61
N GLY A 37 14.39 41.68 -4.43
CA GLY A 37 15.47 42.39 -3.73
C GLY A 37 15.82 43.72 -4.42
N MET A 38 15.92 43.74 -5.75
CA MET A 38 16.10 45.00 -6.50
C MET A 38 14.91 45.94 -6.32
N GLY A 39 13.68 45.43 -6.21
CA GLY A 39 12.49 46.21 -5.88
C GLY A 39 12.61 46.92 -4.53
N VAL A 40 13.09 46.20 -3.51
CA VAL A 40 13.41 46.77 -2.19
C VAL A 40 14.48 47.87 -2.30
N MET A 41 15.55 47.64 -3.04
CA MET A 41 16.63 48.63 -3.22
C MET A 41 16.15 49.91 -3.92
N LYS A 42 15.31 49.78 -4.95
CA LYS A 42 14.68 50.92 -5.62
C LYS A 42 13.77 51.69 -4.68
N ALA A 43 12.92 50.99 -3.93
CA ALA A 43 12.04 51.61 -2.93
C ALA A 43 12.84 52.31 -1.83
N ARG A 44 13.95 51.69 -1.38
CA ARG A 44 14.85 52.26 -0.38
C ARG A 44 15.41 53.62 -0.82
N LYS A 45 15.85 53.72 -2.08
CA LYS A 45 16.32 54.98 -2.67
C LYS A 45 15.20 56.00 -2.84
N GLN A 46 14.00 55.55 -3.21
CA GLN A 46 12.83 56.41 -3.41
C GLN A 46 12.31 57.05 -2.11
N TYR A 47 12.37 56.30 -1.00
CA TYR A 47 11.85 56.72 0.31
C TYR A 47 12.95 57.13 1.30
N ASN A 48 14.19 57.25 0.84
CA ASN A 48 15.36 57.70 1.61
C ASN A 48 15.57 56.94 2.93
N VAL A 49 15.45 55.62 2.91
CA VAL A 49 15.64 54.77 4.09
C VAL A 49 17.10 54.30 4.17
N GLU A 50 17.87 54.89 5.08
CA GLU A 50 19.30 54.54 5.25
C GLU A 50 19.51 53.18 5.94
N TYR A 51 20.60 52.49 5.58
CA TYR A 51 21.07 51.36 6.38
C TYR A 51 21.47 51.85 7.79
N PRO A 52 21.21 51.09 8.86
CA PRO A 52 20.76 49.69 8.93
C PRO A 52 19.23 49.51 9.07
N LYS A 53 18.42 50.56 8.91
CA LYS A 53 16.97 50.48 9.17
C LYS A 53 16.30 49.49 8.21
N LEU A 54 15.62 48.49 8.77
CA LEU A 54 14.92 47.46 7.98
C LEU A 54 13.56 47.95 7.49
N TYR A 55 12.86 48.71 8.32
CA TYR A 55 11.56 49.33 8.05
C TYR A 55 11.65 50.86 8.22
N ALA A 56 10.83 51.59 7.47
CA ALA A 56 10.62 53.02 7.64
C ALA A 56 9.71 53.29 8.85
N SER A 57 9.85 54.46 9.46
CA SER A 57 9.03 54.90 10.60
C SER A 57 7.57 55.07 10.18
N GLU A 58 6.63 54.72 11.07
CA GLU A 58 5.19 54.88 10.81
C GLU A 58 4.76 56.35 10.71
N SER A 59 5.60 57.28 11.18
CA SER A 59 5.42 58.73 11.06
C SER A 59 5.61 59.27 9.64
N ASP A 60 6.22 58.50 8.73
CA ASP A 60 6.50 58.94 7.37
C ASP A 60 5.29 58.67 6.45
N PRO A 61 4.72 59.68 5.75
CA PRO A 61 3.53 59.51 4.89
C PRO A 61 3.70 58.44 3.80
N ASN A 62 4.95 58.18 3.40
CA ASN A 62 5.30 57.19 2.39
C ASN A 62 5.98 55.93 2.97
N GLY A 63 6.23 55.88 4.28
CA GLY A 63 6.88 54.75 4.97
C GLY A 63 6.10 53.45 4.83
N LYS A 64 4.77 53.53 4.81
CA LYS A 64 3.88 52.37 4.60
C LYS A 64 4.13 51.66 3.26
N LYS A 65 4.44 52.40 2.18
CA LYS A 65 4.72 51.81 0.86
C LYS A 65 6.05 51.06 0.86
N PHE A 66 7.08 51.66 1.44
CA PHE A 66 8.38 50.99 1.63
C PHE A 66 8.23 49.71 2.46
N ASN A 67 7.52 49.79 3.60
CA ASN A 67 7.31 48.67 4.51
C ASN A 67 6.55 47.51 3.82
N CYS A 68 5.60 47.83 2.92
CA CYS A 68 4.94 46.80 2.11
C CYS A 68 5.92 46.12 1.15
N VAL A 69 6.70 46.86 0.35
CA VAL A 69 7.70 46.27 -0.58
C VAL A 69 8.69 45.38 0.19
N GLN A 70 9.20 45.86 1.32
CA GLN A 70 10.12 45.13 2.20
C GLN A 70 9.50 43.83 2.73
N ARG A 71 8.29 43.90 3.28
CA ARG A 71 7.61 42.73 3.85
C ARG A 71 7.22 41.72 2.77
N GLY A 72 6.89 42.17 1.56
CA GLY A 72 6.62 41.30 0.42
C GLY A 72 7.80 40.41 0.04
N HIS A 73 9.01 40.99 0.00
CA HIS A 73 10.25 40.24 -0.26
C HIS A 73 10.60 39.31 0.91
N GLN A 74 10.54 39.80 2.15
CA GLN A 74 10.84 38.99 3.34
C GLN A 74 9.91 37.79 3.49
N ASN A 75 8.61 37.96 3.21
CA ASN A 75 7.68 36.85 3.26
C ASN A 75 8.03 35.75 2.23
N THR A 76 8.62 36.10 1.08
CA THR A 76 9.09 35.08 0.12
C THR A 76 10.31 34.36 0.69
N LEU A 77 11.26 35.08 1.29
CA LEU A 77 12.44 34.48 1.89
C LEU A 77 12.12 33.54 3.06
N GLU A 78 11.08 33.82 3.84
CA GLU A 78 10.61 32.96 4.94
C GLU A 78 10.17 31.57 4.46
N VAL A 79 9.49 31.50 3.31
CA VAL A 79 8.95 30.24 2.74
C VAL A 79 9.85 29.61 1.68
N TYR A 80 10.90 30.31 1.24
CA TYR A 80 11.75 29.86 0.15
C TYR A 80 12.55 28.58 0.45
N PRO A 81 13.11 28.36 1.66
CA PRO A 81 13.78 27.10 1.98
C PRO A 81 12.85 25.89 1.92
N GLU A 82 11.62 26.04 2.41
CA GLU A 82 10.58 25.01 2.36
C GLU A 82 10.19 24.71 0.90
N PHE A 83 10.03 25.74 0.07
CA PHE A 83 9.78 25.58 -1.35
C PHE A 83 10.89 24.77 -2.05
N LEU A 84 12.16 25.08 -1.81
CA LEU A 84 13.28 24.35 -2.42
C LEU A 84 13.34 22.90 -1.95
N LEU A 85 13.05 22.65 -0.68
CA LEU A 85 12.98 21.29 -0.13
C LEU A 85 11.88 20.47 -0.81
N MET A 86 10.68 21.03 -0.95
CA MET A 86 9.54 20.36 -1.58
C MET A 86 9.75 20.14 -3.08
N LEU A 87 10.31 21.12 -3.79
CA LEU A 87 10.68 20.98 -5.20
C LEU A 87 11.74 19.89 -5.38
N GLY A 88 12.77 19.87 -4.51
CA GLY A 88 13.83 18.87 -4.53
C GLY A 88 13.31 17.46 -4.29
N LEU A 89 12.63 17.24 -3.16
CA LEU A 89 12.10 15.92 -2.79
C LEU A 89 11.05 15.41 -3.79
N GLY A 90 10.13 16.27 -4.23
CA GLY A 90 9.12 15.90 -5.23
C GLY A 90 9.75 15.52 -6.58
N SER A 91 10.80 16.24 -6.99
CA SER A 91 11.45 16.01 -8.27
C SER A 91 12.22 14.68 -8.35
N ILE A 92 12.56 14.04 -7.22
CA ILE A 92 13.24 12.73 -7.20
C ILE A 92 12.36 11.66 -7.86
N ARG A 93 11.04 11.73 -7.66
CA ARG A 93 10.10 10.74 -8.18
C ARG A 93 9.22 11.29 -9.31
N TYR A 94 8.88 12.57 -9.27
CA TYR A 94 7.92 13.21 -10.18
C TYR A 94 8.44 14.53 -10.76
N PRO A 95 9.56 14.52 -11.49
CA PRO A 95 10.26 15.73 -11.93
C PRO A 95 9.38 16.71 -12.73
N LEU A 96 8.53 16.22 -13.63
CA LEU A 96 7.68 17.06 -14.47
C LEU A 96 6.59 17.79 -13.64
N ILE A 97 5.89 17.05 -12.79
CA ILE A 97 4.78 17.58 -11.99
C ILE A 97 5.30 18.58 -10.96
N SER A 98 6.38 18.23 -10.25
CA SER A 98 7.03 19.13 -9.30
C SER A 98 7.53 20.40 -9.99
N SER A 99 8.01 20.31 -11.24
CA SER A 99 8.40 21.50 -12.02
C SER A 99 7.22 22.40 -12.36
N ILE A 100 6.08 21.83 -12.79
CA ILE A 100 4.87 22.61 -13.11
C ILE A 100 4.34 23.29 -11.85
N GLY A 101 4.19 22.56 -10.75
CA GLY A 101 3.75 23.12 -9.48
C GLY A 101 4.69 24.21 -8.97
N GLY A 102 6.01 23.99 -9.10
CA GLY A 102 7.01 24.96 -8.72
C GLY A 102 6.98 26.24 -9.58
N ALA A 103 6.72 26.12 -10.88
CA ALA A 103 6.57 27.26 -11.78
C ALA A 103 5.31 28.09 -11.45
N ILE A 104 4.19 27.43 -11.16
CA ILE A 104 2.95 28.11 -10.76
C ILE A 104 3.12 28.83 -9.44
N TRP A 105 3.75 28.18 -8.45
CA TRP A 105 4.07 28.81 -7.17
C TRP A 105 4.94 30.06 -7.37
N LEU A 106 5.97 29.96 -8.20
CA LEU A 106 6.87 31.06 -8.51
C LEU A 106 6.15 32.26 -9.15
N LEU A 107 5.29 32.00 -10.13
CA LEU A 107 4.44 33.04 -10.74
C LEU A 107 3.55 33.70 -9.71
N GLY A 108 2.93 32.91 -8.84
CA GLY A 108 2.11 33.41 -7.75
C GLY A 108 2.87 34.30 -6.76
N ARG A 109 4.14 33.99 -6.45
CA ARG A 109 5.00 34.85 -5.62
C ARG A 109 5.34 36.17 -6.31
N ILE A 110 5.55 36.17 -7.63
CA ILE A 110 5.78 37.41 -8.40
C ILE A 110 4.53 38.30 -8.36
N VAL A 111 3.34 37.73 -8.59
CA VAL A 111 2.07 38.46 -8.53
C VAL A 111 1.79 38.97 -7.10
N PHE A 112 2.04 38.13 -6.09
CA PHE A 112 1.95 38.52 -4.67
C PHE A 112 2.83 39.74 -4.38
N PHE A 113 4.10 39.70 -4.78
CA PHE A 113 5.04 40.80 -4.54
C PHE A 113 4.63 42.08 -5.28
N GLN A 114 4.20 41.98 -6.53
CA GLN A 114 3.72 43.12 -7.31
C GLN A 114 2.48 43.76 -6.68
N GLY A 115 1.50 42.95 -6.26
CA GLY A 115 0.29 43.42 -5.57
C GLY A 115 0.60 44.08 -4.23
N TYR A 116 1.50 43.49 -3.45
CA TYR A 116 1.89 44.02 -2.15
C TYR A 116 2.71 45.32 -2.27
N SER A 117 3.49 45.47 -3.33
CA SER A 117 4.30 46.66 -3.62
C SER A 117 3.50 47.93 -3.92
N THR A 118 2.17 47.84 -4.12
CA THR A 118 1.33 49.02 -4.36
C THR A 118 0.98 49.79 -3.07
N GLY A 119 1.43 49.33 -1.89
CA GLY A 119 1.18 49.97 -0.59
C GLY A 119 -0.19 49.67 0.02
N GLN A 120 -0.95 48.75 -0.57
CA GLN A 120 -2.22 48.26 -0.05
C GLN A 120 -2.07 46.77 0.28
N PRO A 121 -1.98 46.39 1.57
CA PRO A 121 -1.73 45.02 1.97
C PRO A 121 -2.74 43.99 1.42
N GLU A 122 -3.97 44.41 1.14
CA GLU A 122 -5.04 43.54 0.62
C GLU A 122 -4.80 43.04 -0.80
N LYS A 123 -4.03 43.77 -1.62
CA LYS A 123 -3.69 43.38 -3.00
C LYS A 123 -2.75 42.17 -3.07
N ARG A 124 -2.28 41.66 -1.93
CA ARG A 124 -1.61 40.36 -1.83
C ARG A 124 -2.47 39.18 -2.29
N ARG A 125 -3.80 39.33 -2.22
CA ARG A 125 -4.77 38.27 -2.55
C ARG A 125 -4.70 37.84 -4.02
N TYR A 126 -4.18 38.69 -4.91
CA TYR A 126 -3.96 38.32 -6.32
C TYR A 126 -2.94 37.18 -6.50
N GLY A 127 -2.04 36.96 -5.54
CA GLY A 127 -1.10 35.84 -5.54
C GLY A 127 -1.59 34.60 -4.78
N SER A 128 -2.81 34.61 -4.23
CA SER A 128 -3.32 33.50 -3.40
C SER A 128 -3.53 32.20 -4.17
N PHE A 129 -3.63 32.24 -5.51
CA PHE A 129 -3.73 31.04 -6.36
C PHE A 129 -2.48 30.15 -6.26
N ALA A 130 -1.34 30.70 -5.82
CA ALA A 130 -0.11 29.94 -5.57
C ALA A 130 -0.27 28.90 -4.44
N TRP A 131 -1.13 29.21 -3.46
CA TRP A 131 -1.37 28.36 -2.28
C TRP A 131 -2.31 27.21 -2.59
N THR A 132 -3.21 27.37 -3.57
CA THR A 132 -4.11 26.31 -4.02
C THR A 132 -3.39 25.23 -4.82
N THR A 133 -2.27 25.52 -5.49
CA THR A 133 -1.58 24.54 -6.36
C THR A 133 -0.78 23.49 -5.58
N VAL A 134 -0.25 23.81 -4.40
CA VAL A 134 0.49 22.84 -3.56
C VAL A 134 -0.45 21.74 -3.04
N THR A 135 -1.71 22.08 -2.75
CA THR A 135 -2.76 21.12 -2.39
C THR A 135 -3.42 20.47 -3.60
N VAL A 136 -3.62 21.20 -4.69
CA VAL A 136 -4.27 20.68 -5.91
C VAL A 136 -3.38 19.68 -6.65
N VAL A 137 -2.05 19.81 -6.66
CA VAL A 137 -1.18 18.77 -7.25
C VAL A 137 -1.13 17.50 -6.38
N ALA A 138 -1.34 17.62 -5.07
CA ALA A 138 -1.53 16.47 -4.19
C ALA A 138 -2.92 15.82 -4.36
N SER A 139 -3.98 16.61 -4.65
CA SER A 139 -5.36 16.12 -4.76
C SER A 139 -5.81 15.75 -6.18
N GLU A 140 -5.32 16.41 -7.24
CA GLU A 140 -5.61 16.05 -8.65
C GLU A 140 -4.90 14.77 -9.07
N ASN A 141 -3.80 14.38 -8.40
CA ASN A 141 -3.23 13.04 -8.59
C ASN A 141 -4.13 11.93 -8.01
N GLN A 142 -5.01 12.26 -7.07
CA GLN A 142 -6.01 11.33 -6.56
C GLN A 142 -7.27 11.26 -7.45
N GLN A 143 -7.60 12.33 -8.19
CA GLN A 143 -8.80 12.40 -9.04
C GLN A 143 -8.57 12.15 -10.53
N ARG A 144 -7.39 12.45 -11.08
CA ARG A 144 -7.09 12.26 -12.53
C ARG A 144 -6.85 10.79 -12.89
N ASN A 145 -6.58 9.93 -11.91
CA ASN A 145 -6.62 8.47 -12.08
C ASN A 145 -8.05 7.90 -12.17
N SER A 146 -9.08 8.68 -11.82
CA SER A 146 -10.46 8.17 -11.73
C SER A 146 -11.33 8.50 -12.96
N SER A 147 -10.93 9.45 -13.81
CA SER A 147 -11.84 10.04 -14.80
C SER A 147 -11.16 10.31 -16.16
N SER A 148 -10.74 9.26 -16.88
CA SER A 148 -10.69 9.19 -18.36
C SER A 148 -9.91 7.93 -18.80
N TYR A 149 -10.59 6.79 -18.88
CA TYR A 149 -10.14 5.68 -19.71
C TYR A 149 -11.26 5.28 -20.66
N THR A 150 -11.29 5.95 -21.81
CA THR A 150 -11.81 5.36 -23.05
C THR A 150 -10.67 4.52 -23.62
N TYR A 151 -10.86 3.20 -23.70
CA TYR A 151 -9.86 2.25 -24.18
C TYR A 151 -9.34 2.64 -25.58
N PRO A 152 -8.05 2.97 -25.76
CA PRO A 152 -7.40 2.82 -27.04
C PRO A 152 -7.02 1.34 -27.18
N GLN A 153 -7.36 0.75 -28.32
CA GLN A 153 -6.81 -0.52 -28.77
C GLN A 153 -5.27 -0.43 -28.68
N LEU A 154 -4.65 -1.13 -27.72
CA LEU A 154 -3.23 -1.01 -27.45
C LEU A 154 -2.52 -2.34 -27.66
N ASN A 155 -1.77 -2.34 -28.76
CA ASN A 155 -0.65 -3.21 -29.06
C ASN A 155 0.14 -3.54 -27.78
N HIS A 156 0.35 -4.84 -27.57
CA HIS A 156 1.41 -5.35 -26.71
C HIS A 156 2.70 -4.57 -27.01
N HIS A 157 3.23 -3.83 -26.04
CA HIS A 157 4.66 -3.61 -25.73
C HIS A 157 4.84 -2.31 -24.92
N GLN A 158 4.80 -2.37 -23.58
CA GLN A 158 5.68 -1.54 -22.73
C GLN A 158 5.72 -1.98 -21.24
N HIS A 159 6.95 -2.23 -20.76
CA HIS A 159 7.43 -2.50 -19.39
C HIS A 159 6.73 -3.59 -18.56
N TYR A 160 6.98 -4.86 -18.94
CA TYR A 160 6.96 -5.95 -17.97
C TYR A 160 8.08 -5.73 -16.95
N VAL A 161 7.76 -5.59 -15.66
CA VAL A 161 8.65 -6.09 -14.61
C VAL A 161 8.87 -7.56 -14.97
N SER A 162 10.11 -7.94 -15.28
CA SER A 162 10.40 -9.30 -15.72
C SER A 162 9.84 -10.27 -14.68
N ASP A 163 9.28 -11.40 -15.12
CA ASP A 163 8.79 -12.42 -14.19
C ASP A 163 9.87 -12.83 -13.17
N ASP A 164 11.14 -12.72 -13.55
CA ASP A 164 12.32 -12.90 -12.72
C ASP A 164 12.45 -11.87 -11.57
N GLU A 165 12.15 -10.59 -11.80
CA GLU A 165 12.18 -9.55 -10.75
C GLU A 165 11.02 -9.73 -9.76
N ARG A 166 9.84 -10.13 -10.23
CA ARG A 166 8.69 -10.47 -9.37
C ARG A 166 8.98 -11.74 -8.57
N LEU A 167 9.56 -12.77 -9.18
CA LEU A 167 10.02 -13.97 -8.48
C LEU A 167 11.06 -13.63 -7.41
N ALA A 168 12.04 -12.79 -7.74
CA ALA A 168 13.08 -12.37 -6.78
C ALA A 168 12.49 -11.56 -5.61
N GLY A 169 11.52 -10.69 -5.89
CA GLY A 169 10.75 -9.97 -4.87
C GLY A 169 9.97 -10.92 -3.96
N PHE A 170 9.28 -11.89 -4.55
CA PHE A 170 8.55 -12.94 -3.85
C PHE A 170 9.48 -13.78 -2.96
N GLU A 171 10.58 -14.29 -3.49
CA GLU A 171 11.55 -15.08 -2.72
C GLU A 171 12.15 -14.30 -1.55
N LYS A 172 12.45 -13.01 -1.75
CA LYS A 172 12.93 -12.14 -0.68
C LYS A 172 11.88 -11.99 0.42
N PHE A 173 10.60 -11.88 0.04
CA PHE A 173 9.48 -11.80 0.98
C PHE A 173 9.32 -13.09 1.78
N ILE A 174 9.25 -14.25 1.10
CA ILE A 174 9.17 -15.58 1.74
C ILE A 174 10.29 -15.76 2.76
N ARG A 175 11.53 -15.37 2.43
CA ARG A 175 12.66 -15.44 3.36
C ARG A 175 12.55 -14.47 4.54
N ARG A 176 12.06 -13.25 4.30
CA ARG A 176 11.94 -12.21 5.33
C ARG A 176 10.95 -12.62 6.42
N TYR A 177 9.83 -13.22 6.02
CA TYR A 177 8.75 -13.62 6.93
C TYR A 177 8.79 -15.11 7.31
N GLU A 178 9.88 -15.80 6.94
CA GLU A 178 10.11 -17.22 7.24
C GLU A 178 8.98 -18.15 6.78
N ILE A 179 8.31 -17.79 5.68
CA ILE A 179 7.19 -18.55 5.12
C ILE A 179 7.70 -19.91 4.62
N ASN A 180 6.99 -20.96 4.99
CA ASN A 180 7.25 -22.32 4.57
C ASN A 180 7.09 -22.47 3.05
N ALA A 181 7.96 -23.27 2.41
CA ALA A 181 7.94 -23.45 0.97
C ALA A 181 6.62 -24.02 0.44
N THR A 182 5.95 -24.90 1.21
CA THR A 182 4.63 -25.46 0.86
C THR A 182 3.54 -24.38 0.91
N PHE A 183 3.61 -23.47 1.89
CA PHE A 183 2.67 -22.36 2.03
C PHE A 183 2.85 -21.37 0.86
N ALA A 184 4.11 -21.02 0.58
CA ALA A 184 4.47 -20.12 -0.51
C ALA A 184 4.14 -20.66 -1.92
N SER A 185 4.23 -21.97 -2.16
CA SER A 185 3.88 -22.54 -3.46
C SER A 185 2.38 -22.46 -3.74
N LYS A 186 1.56 -22.60 -2.69
CA LYS A 186 0.09 -22.49 -2.77
C LYS A 186 -0.42 -21.06 -2.90
N LEU A 187 0.34 -20.04 -2.50
CA LEU A 187 -0.01 -18.62 -2.70
C LEU A 187 -0.29 -18.25 -4.15
N ARG A 188 0.25 -19.00 -5.13
CA ARG A 188 -0.09 -18.84 -6.55
C ARG A 188 -1.57 -19.07 -6.84
N GLY A 189 -2.31 -19.74 -5.96
CA GLY A 189 -3.76 -19.88 -6.06
C GLY A 189 -4.52 -18.55 -5.99
N LEU A 190 -3.88 -17.48 -5.52
CA LEU A 190 -4.43 -16.13 -5.49
C LEU A 190 -4.13 -15.31 -6.74
N ASP A 191 -3.42 -15.88 -7.72
CA ASP A 191 -3.16 -15.17 -8.98
C ASP A 191 -4.47 -14.77 -9.66
N GLY A 192 -4.58 -13.48 -10.02
CA GLY A 192 -5.78 -12.90 -10.61
C GLY A 192 -6.95 -12.67 -9.65
N TYR A 193 -6.77 -12.81 -8.34
CA TYR A 193 -7.76 -12.34 -7.36
C TYR A 193 -7.64 -10.84 -7.16
N GLU A 194 -8.79 -10.18 -7.09
CA GLU A 194 -8.91 -8.86 -6.46
C GLU A 194 -8.89 -9.06 -4.94
N ILE A 195 -8.09 -8.29 -4.21
CA ILE A 195 -7.98 -8.43 -2.75
C ILE A 195 -8.48 -7.16 -2.06
N VAL A 196 -9.44 -7.34 -1.15
CA VAL A 196 -9.97 -6.29 -0.27
C VAL A 196 -9.72 -6.66 1.19
N VAL A 197 -9.25 -5.70 1.98
CA VAL A 197 -9.17 -5.83 3.44
C VAL A 197 -10.13 -4.84 4.08
N ILE A 198 -11.03 -5.32 4.93
CA ILE A 198 -11.89 -4.51 5.79
C ILE A 198 -11.25 -4.50 7.18
N CYS A 199 -10.81 -3.32 7.62
CA CYS A 199 -10.17 -3.11 8.91
C CYS A 199 -11.16 -2.52 9.91
N ASP A 200 -11.37 -3.21 11.02
CA ASP A 200 -12.05 -2.65 12.19
C ASP A 200 -11.21 -1.56 12.82
N ASP A 201 -11.72 -0.33 12.80
CA ASP A 201 -11.18 0.84 13.47
C ASP A 201 -12.17 1.41 14.50
N SER A 202 -13.00 0.54 15.09
CA SER A 202 -13.91 0.85 16.19
C SER A 202 -13.18 1.05 17.51
N GLY A 203 -13.85 1.62 18.50
CA GLY A 203 -13.24 1.94 19.80
C GLY A 203 -12.67 0.73 20.55
N SER A 204 -13.22 -0.47 20.38
CA SER A 204 -12.79 -1.70 21.08
C SER A 204 -11.38 -2.14 20.69
N MET A 205 -10.93 -1.78 19.48
CA MET A 205 -9.60 -2.09 18.96
C MET A 205 -8.46 -1.42 19.74
N ASN A 206 -8.76 -0.44 20.61
CA ASN A 206 -7.78 0.16 21.54
C ASN A 206 -7.45 -0.74 22.75
N THR A 207 -8.11 -1.89 22.91
CA THR A 207 -7.87 -2.81 24.03
C THR A 207 -6.46 -3.38 23.97
N GLU A 208 -5.75 -3.37 25.10
CA GLU A 208 -4.42 -3.96 25.25
C GLU A 208 -4.48 -5.49 25.27
N LEU A 209 -3.54 -6.15 24.59
CA LEU A 209 -3.42 -7.61 24.60
C LEU A 209 -2.81 -8.06 25.93
N SER A 210 -3.45 -9.03 26.59
CA SER A 210 -3.17 -9.40 27.99
C SER A 210 -1.75 -9.95 28.24
N ASP A 211 -1.08 -10.45 27.20
CA ASP A 211 0.13 -11.28 27.31
C ASP A 211 1.48 -10.56 27.08
N VAL A 212 1.49 -9.24 26.84
CA VAL A 212 2.72 -8.50 26.47
C VAL A 212 3.07 -7.41 27.49
N SER A 213 2.87 -7.70 28.77
CA SER A 213 3.35 -6.86 29.86
C SER A 213 4.84 -7.11 30.11
N GLY A 214 5.69 -6.50 29.27
CA GLY A 214 7.10 -6.32 29.59
C GLY A 214 7.28 -5.30 30.72
N PRO A 215 8.32 -5.39 31.57
CA PRO A 215 8.51 -4.50 32.72
C PRO A 215 8.71 -3.01 32.37
N TYR A 216 8.83 -2.65 31.08
CA TYR A 216 9.19 -1.31 30.61
C TYR A 216 8.48 -0.87 29.31
N GLY A 217 7.35 -1.48 28.93
CA GLY A 217 6.61 -1.10 27.71
C GLY A 217 5.10 -1.23 27.85
N GLN A 218 4.34 -0.37 27.17
CA GLN A 218 2.90 -0.55 26.98
C GLN A 218 2.67 -1.84 26.19
N ALA A 219 1.67 -2.63 26.60
CA ALA A 219 1.25 -3.78 25.83
C ALA A 219 0.71 -3.31 24.46
N PRO A 220 0.99 -4.04 23.35
CA PRO A 220 0.41 -3.73 22.07
C PRO A 220 -1.11 -3.90 22.15
N THR A 221 -1.81 -3.04 21.44
CA THR A 221 -3.27 -3.08 21.31
C THR A 221 -3.69 -4.04 20.20
N ARG A 222 -4.97 -4.43 20.17
CA ARG A 222 -5.58 -5.15 19.04
C ARG A 222 -5.37 -4.40 17.71
N TRP A 223 -5.42 -3.07 17.75
CA TRP A 223 -5.09 -2.21 16.62
C TRP A 223 -3.63 -2.33 16.17
N ASP A 224 -2.67 -2.49 17.08
CA ASP A 224 -1.26 -2.69 16.73
C ASP A 224 -1.03 -4.01 16.00
N GLU A 225 -1.70 -5.06 16.43
CA GLU A 225 -1.68 -6.36 15.75
C GLU A 225 -2.30 -6.27 14.36
N LEU A 226 -3.50 -5.68 14.23
CA LEU A 226 -4.15 -5.47 12.93
C LEU A 226 -3.23 -4.70 11.97
N LYS A 227 -2.63 -3.59 12.41
CA LYS A 227 -1.68 -2.81 11.60
C LYS A 227 -0.53 -3.66 11.08
N HIS A 228 0.03 -4.52 11.94
CA HIS A 228 1.14 -5.39 11.57
C HIS A 228 0.71 -6.43 10.52
N THR A 229 -0.39 -7.14 10.78
CA THR A 229 -0.95 -8.16 9.88
C THR A 229 -1.29 -7.57 8.52
N VAL A 230 -2.06 -6.48 8.48
CA VAL A 230 -2.49 -5.85 7.23
C VAL A 230 -1.31 -5.29 6.43
N SER A 231 -0.27 -4.77 7.10
CA SER A 231 0.96 -4.33 6.42
C SER A 231 1.63 -5.47 5.65
N ILE A 232 1.67 -6.67 6.25
CA ILE A 232 2.29 -7.84 5.62
C ILE A 232 1.40 -8.38 4.51
N VAL A 233 0.08 -8.40 4.70
CA VAL A 233 -0.91 -8.75 3.66
C VAL A 233 -0.72 -7.86 2.44
N VAL A 234 -0.65 -6.53 2.61
CA VAL A 234 -0.46 -5.59 1.49
C VAL A 234 0.86 -5.83 0.77
N ASP A 235 1.96 -5.95 1.51
CA ASP A 235 3.27 -6.16 0.89
C ASP A 235 3.35 -7.52 0.16
N LEU A 236 2.66 -8.56 0.65
CA LEU A 236 2.58 -9.88 0.02
C LEU A 236 1.68 -9.86 -1.22
N ALA A 237 0.46 -9.33 -1.06
CA ALA A 237 -0.54 -9.24 -2.12
C ALA A 237 -0.03 -8.41 -3.30
N SER A 238 0.72 -7.33 -3.05
CA SER A 238 1.30 -6.48 -4.11
C SER A 238 2.34 -7.19 -4.99
N VAL A 239 2.86 -8.34 -4.55
CA VAL A 239 3.72 -9.20 -5.38
C VAL A 239 2.90 -10.10 -6.30
N LEU A 240 1.69 -10.46 -5.88
CA LEU A 240 0.77 -11.35 -6.61
C LEU A 240 -0.13 -10.57 -7.57
N ASP A 241 -0.65 -9.43 -7.13
CA ASP A 241 -1.53 -8.55 -7.90
C ASP A 241 -0.88 -7.17 -8.13
N PRO A 242 -0.56 -6.80 -9.39
CA PRO A 242 -0.01 -5.48 -9.70
C PRO A 242 -1.02 -4.34 -9.50
N ASP A 243 -2.32 -4.62 -9.45
CA ASP A 243 -3.36 -3.61 -9.24
C ASP A 243 -3.34 -3.08 -7.80
N GLY A 244 -2.92 -3.92 -6.84
CA GLY A 244 -2.73 -3.58 -5.42
C GLY A 244 -3.88 -4.10 -4.56
N VAL A 245 -3.96 -3.62 -3.32
CA VAL A 245 -4.99 -4.02 -2.36
C VAL A 245 -5.88 -2.84 -2.00
N ASP A 246 -7.18 -3.08 -1.91
CA ASP A 246 -8.13 -2.08 -1.45
C ASP A 246 -8.41 -2.23 0.04
N ILE A 247 -8.24 -1.15 0.79
CA ILE A 247 -8.40 -1.10 2.24
C ILE A 247 -9.65 -0.31 2.58
N TYR A 248 -10.63 -0.99 3.13
CA TYR A 248 -11.82 -0.39 3.71
C TYR A 248 -11.64 -0.31 5.22
N PHE A 249 -12.17 0.74 5.82
CA PHE A 249 -12.27 0.86 7.27
C PHE A 249 -13.74 0.93 7.67
N LEU A 250 -14.04 0.61 8.93
CA LEU A 250 -15.41 0.66 9.41
C LEU A 250 -15.92 2.10 9.62
N ASN A 251 -15.06 2.99 10.09
CA ASN A 251 -15.41 4.34 10.53
C ASN A 251 -14.69 5.46 9.75
N ARG A 252 -13.90 5.14 8.72
CA ARG A 252 -13.22 6.13 7.87
C ARG A 252 -13.23 5.75 6.38
N ALA A 253 -12.81 6.68 5.54
CA ALA A 253 -12.81 6.52 4.08
C ALA A 253 -11.86 5.39 3.63
N PRO A 254 -12.22 4.63 2.59
CA PRO A 254 -11.36 3.59 2.04
C PRO A 254 -10.14 4.18 1.30
N ILE A 255 -9.10 3.36 1.18
CA ILE A 255 -7.89 3.62 0.40
C ILE A 255 -7.80 2.54 -0.68
N PHE A 256 -7.59 2.93 -1.92
CA PHE A 256 -7.61 2.00 -3.06
C PHE A 256 -6.24 1.82 -3.68
N ASN A 257 -6.00 0.63 -4.27
CA ASN A 257 -4.79 0.26 -5.01
C ASN A 257 -3.50 0.45 -4.20
N VAL A 258 -3.54 0.09 -2.92
CA VAL A 258 -2.39 0.16 -2.01
C VAL A 258 -1.38 -0.90 -2.44
N ARG A 259 -0.15 -0.47 -2.78
CA ARG A 259 0.91 -1.38 -3.28
C ARG A 259 2.05 -1.59 -2.29
N SER A 260 1.96 -0.94 -1.14
CA SER A 260 3.00 -0.93 -0.12
C SER A 260 2.41 -0.60 1.24
N SER A 261 2.85 -1.31 2.27
CA SER A 261 2.53 -1.02 3.67
C SER A 261 2.89 0.41 4.09
N GLN A 262 3.85 1.06 3.41
CA GLN A 262 4.22 2.45 3.70
C GLN A 262 3.06 3.43 3.41
N GLU A 263 2.18 3.10 2.47
CA GLU A 263 1.02 3.93 2.12
C GLU A 263 -0.07 3.89 3.21
N LEU A 264 -0.05 2.90 4.09
CA LEU A 264 -1.01 2.77 5.21
C LEU A 264 -0.65 3.62 6.42
N ILE A 265 0.61 4.05 6.55
CA ILE A 265 1.13 4.77 7.72
C ILE A 265 0.26 5.98 8.11
N PRO A 266 -0.18 6.87 7.18
CA PRO A 266 -1.02 8.01 7.54
C PRO A 266 -2.35 7.58 8.17
N SER A 267 -3.04 6.61 7.56
CA SER A 267 -4.35 6.16 8.01
C SER A 267 -4.27 5.37 9.32
N PHE A 268 -3.20 4.62 9.53
CA PHE A 268 -2.94 3.88 10.75
C PHE A 268 -2.41 4.74 11.91
N SER A 269 -2.01 5.98 11.64
CA SER A 269 -1.64 6.95 12.69
C SER A 269 -2.85 7.55 13.41
N ILE A 270 -4.04 7.46 12.81
CA ILE A 270 -5.29 7.91 13.40
C ILE A 270 -5.82 6.77 14.29
N PRO A 271 -6.06 7.01 15.59
CA PRO A 271 -6.53 5.96 16.49
C PRO A 271 -7.93 5.43 16.09
N PRO A 272 -8.26 4.19 16.47
CA PRO A 272 -9.61 3.63 16.33
C PRO A 272 -10.63 4.40 17.18
N GLU A 273 -11.80 4.67 16.61
CA GLU A 273 -12.94 5.28 17.28
C GLU A 273 -14.24 4.92 16.55
N GLY A 274 -15.34 4.79 17.30
CA GLY A 274 -16.67 4.61 16.75
C GLY A 274 -17.24 3.19 16.90
N PRO A 275 -18.42 2.93 16.31
CA PRO A 275 -19.07 1.62 16.32
C PRO A 275 -18.40 0.61 15.38
N THR A 276 -18.99 -0.58 15.25
CA THR A 276 -18.48 -1.71 14.45
C THR A 276 -19.43 -2.04 13.27
N PRO A 277 -19.63 -1.12 12.29
CA PRO A 277 -20.64 -1.22 11.23
C PRO A 277 -20.32 -2.19 10.07
N ILE A 278 -19.84 -3.39 10.38
CA ILE A 278 -19.35 -4.42 9.43
C ILE A 278 -20.35 -4.66 8.30
N VAL A 279 -21.62 -4.87 8.61
CA VAL A 279 -22.67 -5.19 7.63
C VAL A 279 -22.78 -4.11 6.54
N SER A 280 -22.70 -2.84 6.95
CA SER A 280 -22.85 -1.73 6.01
C SER A 280 -21.66 -1.61 5.06
N VAL A 281 -20.45 -1.83 5.59
CA VAL A 281 -19.19 -1.75 4.85
C VAL A 281 -19.01 -2.96 3.95
N LEU A 282 -19.34 -4.17 4.41
CA LEU A 282 -19.30 -5.36 3.57
C LEU A 282 -20.25 -5.22 2.36
N ARG A 283 -21.47 -4.72 2.57
CA ARG A 283 -22.37 -4.40 1.45
C ARG A 283 -21.83 -3.29 0.54
N GLN A 284 -21.09 -2.33 1.09
CA GLN A 284 -20.41 -1.33 0.27
C GLN A 284 -19.35 -1.97 -0.62
N VAL A 285 -18.47 -2.81 -0.07
CA VAL A 285 -17.45 -3.56 -0.83
C VAL A 285 -18.09 -4.35 -1.96
N LEU A 286 -19.16 -5.10 -1.68
CA LEU A 286 -19.86 -5.91 -2.69
C LEU A 286 -20.44 -5.05 -3.83
N ARG A 287 -20.89 -3.82 -3.55
CA ARG A 287 -21.37 -2.88 -4.59
C ARG A 287 -20.22 -2.24 -5.35
N ASP A 288 -19.22 -1.74 -4.64
CA ASP A 288 -18.07 -1.04 -5.24
C ASP A 288 -17.28 -1.98 -6.17
N LYS A 289 -17.26 -3.29 -5.85
CA LYS A 289 -16.56 -4.33 -6.60
C LYS A 289 -17.44 -5.16 -7.53
N GLU A 290 -18.72 -4.81 -7.72
CA GLU A 290 -19.67 -5.60 -8.52
C GLU A 290 -19.14 -5.92 -9.93
N LYS A 291 -18.51 -4.93 -10.59
CA LYS A 291 -17.93 -5.11 -11.93
C LYS A 291 -16.69 -6.00 -11.92
N GLN A 292 -15.79 -5.81 -10.96
CA GLN A 292 -14.57 -6.60 -10.81
C GLN A 292 -14.90 -8.05 -10.48
N ILE A 293 -15.90 -8.29 -9.64
CA ILE A 293 -16.40 -9.64 -9.32
C ILE A 293 -16.91 -10.35 -10.57
N ALA A 294 -17.40 -9.63 -11.59
CA ALA A 294 -17.79 -10.26 -12.85
C ALA A 294 -16.59 -10.80 -13.65
N GLU A 295 -15.43 -10.16 -13.55
CA GLU A 295 -14.22 -10.47 -14.34
C GLU A 295 -13.22 -11.37 -13.58
N ARG A 296 -13.05 -11.15 -12.28
CA ARG A 296 -12.08 -11.80 -11.41
C ARG A 296 -12.76 -12.32 -10.14
N LYS A 297 -12.06 -13.16 -9.37
CA LYS A 297 -12.52 -13.52 -8.02
C LYS A 297 -12.13 -12.41 -7.05
N LEU A 298 -12.91 -12.22 -5.99
CA LEU A 298 -12.68 -11.22 -4.95
C LEU A 298 -12.41 -11.91 -3.62
N LEU A 299 -11.20 -11.80 -3.07
CA LEU A 299 -10.90 -12.20 -1.71
C LEU A 299 -11.21 -11.04 -0.77
N VAL A 300 -12.05 -11.28 0.24
CA VAL A 300 -12.34 -10.31 1.29
C VAL A 300 -11.73 -10.78 2.61
N LEU A 301 -10.84 -9.98 3.18
CA LEU A 301 -10.25 -10.20 4.49
C LEU A 301 -10.89 -9.23 5.49
N LEU A 302 -11.67 -9.73 6.44
CA LEU A 302 -12.39 -8.92 7.43
C LEU A 302 -11.71 -9.06 8.80
N ALA A 303 -10.96 -8.06 9.22
CA ALA A 303 -10.33 -8.01 10.53
C ALA A 303 -11.21 -7.26 11.53
N THR A 304 -11.58 -7.90 12.64
CA THR A 304 -12.50 -7.37 13.67
C THR A 304 -12.25 -8.00 15.03
N ASP A 305 -12.50 -7.27 16.12
CA ASP A 305 -12.36 -7.77 17.49
C ASP A 305 -13.68 -8.02 18.24
N GLY A 306 -14.81 -7.75 17.59
CA GLY A 306 -16.09 -7.82 18.27
C GLY A 306 -17.32 -8.01 17.40
N VAL A 307 -18.45 -7.76 18.04
CA VAL A 307 -19.79 -7.97 17.50
C VAL A 307 -20.16 -6.85 16.52
N PRO A 308 -20.67 -7.16 15.31
CA PRO A 308 -21.14 -6.15 14.38
C PRO A 308 -22.29 -5.33 14.99
N THR A 309 -22.29 -4.02 14.76
CA THR A 309 -23.32 -3.10 15.25
C THR A 309 -23.98 -2.31 14.12
N ASP A 310 -25.25 -1.96 14.30
CA ASP A 310 -25.98 -1.08 13.40
C ASP A 310 -25.69 0.41 13.68
N LYS A 311 -26.35 1.31 12.94
CA LYS A 311 -26.19 2.76 13.12
C LYS A 311 -26.64 3.29 14.49
N GLN A 312 -27.41 2.50 15.24
CA GLN A 312 -27.86 2.81 16.60
C GLN A 312 -26.98 2.14 17.67
N GLY A 313 -25.98 1.34 17.26
CA GLY A 313 -25.10 0.61 18.16
C GLY A 313 -25.67 -0.74 18.62
N HIS A 314 -26.78 -1.23 18.06
CA HIS A 314 -27.31 -2.54 18.40
C HIS A 314 -26.60 -3.65 17.63
N ALA A 315 -26.38 -4.79 18.29
CA ALA A 315 -25.78 -5.96 17.66
C ALA A 315 -26.65 -6.47 16.49
N ASN A 316 -26.03 -6.73 15.33
CA ASN A 316 -26.73 -7.23 14.13
C ASN A 316 -26.03 -8.44 13.49
N ILE A 317 -25.64 -9.41 14.32
CA ILE A 317 -24.97 -10.68 13.94
C ILE A 317 -25.75 -11.45 12.86
N ASP A 318 -27.07 -11.60 13.03
CA ASP A 318 -27.92 -12.32 12.08
C ASP A 318 -27.92 -11.66 10.69
N GLU A 319 -27.79 -10.34 10.65
CA GLU A 319 -27.71 -9.61 9.40
C GLU A 319 -26.36 -9.82 8.71
N LEU A 320 -25.25 -9.84 9.46
CA LEU A 320 -23.94 -10.19 8.93
C LEU A 320 -23.96 -11.61 8.34
N ARG A 321 -24.52 -12.58 9.08
CA ARG A 321 -24.69 -13.95 8.61
C ARG A 321 -25.48 -14.00 7.31
N ARG A 322 -26.55 -13.21 7.21
CA ARG A 322 -27.37 -13.11 6.00
C ARG A 322 -26.58 -12.58 4.81
N VAL A 323 -25.75 -11.56 5.01
CA VAL A 323 -24.90 -11.00 3.96
C VAL A 323 -23.90 -12.05 3.46
N LEU A 324 -23.18 -12.70 4.38
CA LEU A 324 -22.15 -13.70 4.04
C LEU A 324 -22.72 -14.94 3.33
N LYS A 325 -23.94 -15.35 3.71
CA LYS A 325 -24.55 -16.59 3.19
C LYS A 325 -25.42 -16.38 1.95
N TYR A 326 -26.15 -15.25 1.86
CA TYR A 326 -27.18 -15.08 0.83
C TYR A 326 -26.96 -13.85 -0.07
N GLU A 327 -26.43 -12.74 0.45
CA GLU A 327 -26.21 -11.53 -0.36
C GLU A 327 -24.87 -11.57 -1.12
N ARG A 328 -23.88 -12.31 -0.60
CA ARG A 328 -22.62 -12.68 -1.26
C ARG A 328 -22.89 -13.65 -2.42
N SER A 329 -23.59 -13.14 -3.44
CA SER A 329 -24.30 -13.81 -4.55
C SER A 329 -23.53 -14.92 -5.29
N SER A 330 -22.22 -15.07 -5.05
CA SER A 330 -21.42 -16.23 -5.44
C SER A 330 -20.31 -16.47 -4.40
N THR A 331 -20.52 -17.44 -3.50
CA THR A 331 -19.53 -17.80 -2.47
C THR A 331 -18.22 -18.31 -3.09
N GLU A 332 -18.29 -19.01 -4.22
CA GLU A 332 -17.11 -19.50 -4.96
C GLU A 332 -16.24 -18.40 -5.57
N ARG A 333 -16.85 -17.25 -5.92
CA ARG A 333 -16.12 -16.09 -6.48
C ARG A 333 -15.72 -15.08 -5.42
N ILE A 334 -16.33 -15.13 -4.24
CA ILE A 334 -16.08 -14.17 -3.17
C ILE A 334 -15.70 -14.91 -1.89
N PRO A 335 -14.55 -15.61 -1.82
CA PRO A 335 -14.10 -16.16 -0.54
C PRO A 335 -13.88 -15.05 0.49
N VAL A 336 -14.22 -15.35 1.74
CA VAL A 336 -14.09 -14.42 2.86
C VAL A 336 -13.27 -15.10 3.94
N THR A 337 -12.30 -14.40 4.52
CA THR A 337 -11.65 -14.82 5.77
C THR A 337 -11.90 -13.75 6.82
N ILE A 338 -12.41 -14.17 7.98
CA ILE A 338 -12.58 -13.31 9.15
C ILE A 338 -11.35 -13.50 10.03
N ILE A 339 -10.69 -12.40 10.39
CA ILE A 339 -9.51 -12.38 11.25
C ILE A 339 -9.94 -11.84 12.61
N ALA A 340 -10.02 -12.72 13.61
CA ALA A 340 -10.38 -12.35 14.97
C ALA A 340 -9.20 -11.64 15.64
N CYS A 341 -9.36 -10.34 15.91
CA CYS A 341 -8.34 -9.49 16.51
C CYS A 341 -8.53 -9.41 18.03
N THR A 342 -8.71 -10.53 18.72
CA THR A 342 -9.00 -10.58 20.15
C THR A 342 -8.42 -11.84 20.79
N ASP A 343 -7.98 -11.73 22.03
CA ASP A 343 -7.60 -12.84 22.92
C ASP A 343 -8.77 -13.29 23.82
N ASP A 344 -9.93 -12.64 23.69
CA ASP A 344 -11.19 -13.00 24.35
C ASP A 344 -12.11 -13.76 23.38
N ASP A 345 -12.20 -15.07 23.60
CA ASP A 345 -13.01 -16.01 22.82
C ASP A 345 -14.53 -15.75 22.97
N GLU A 346 -14.99 -15.13 24.06
CA GLU A 346 -16.44 -14.98 24.32
C GLU A 346 -17.10 -14.04 23.31
N CYS A 347 -16.42 -12.91 23.00
CA CYS A 347 -16.91 -11.89 22.08
C CYS A 347 -17.07 -12.40 20.64
N MET A 348 -16.33 -13.44 20.26
CA MET A 348 -16.32 -14.01 18.91
C MET A 348 -17.00 -15.38 18.81
N SER A 349 -17.52 -15.91 19.92
CA SER A 349 -18.20 -17.22 19.99
C SER A 349 -19.33 -17.42 18.97
N TYR A 350 -19.91 -16.33 18.44
CA TYR A 350 -20.93 -16.40 17.40
C TYR A 350 -20.41 -16.90 16.04
N LEU A 351 -19.08 -16.90 15.83
CA LEU A 351 -18.41 -17.34 14.60
C LEU A 351 -18.07 -18.84 14.58
N ASN A 352 -18.07 -19.53 15.73
CA ASN A 352 -17.54 -20.89 15.89
C ASN A 352 -18.11 -21.96 14.93
N ASP A 353 -19.29 -21.74 14.36
CA ASP A 353 -19.91 -22.68 13.42
C ASP A 353 -20.03 -22.09 11.99
N TRP A 354 -19.45 -20.92 11.72
CA TRP A 354 -19.68 -20.19 10.47
C TRP A 354 -18.79 -20.68 9.34
N ASP A 355 -17.53 -20.97 9.62
CA ASP A 355 -16.59 -21.69 8.76
C ASP A 355 -17.18 -23.04 8.25
N VAL A 356 -17.87 -23.78 9.12
CA VAL A 356 -18.52 -25.05 8.76
C VAL A 356 -19.83 -24.84 7.99
N THR A 357 -20.62 -23.81 8.31
CA THR A 357 -22.00 -23.64 7.79
C THR A 357 -22.14 -22.68 6.62
N ILE A 358 -21.09 -21.94 6.28
CA ILE A 358 -21.04 -20.96 5.20
C ILE A 358 -19.89 -21.32 4.25
N PRO A 359 -20.16 -21.69 2.99
CA PRO A 359 -19.11 -22.10 2.05
C PRO A 359 -18.08 -21.00 1.79
N ASN A 360 -16.80 -21.35 1.63
CA ASN A 360 -15.72 -20.40 1.32
C ASN A 360 -15.67 -19.23 2.33
N LEU A 361 -15.94 -19.53 3.59
CA LEU A 361 -15.74 -18.66 4.72
C LEU A 361 -14.77 -19.37 5.66
N ASP A 362 -13.74 -18.66 6.09
CA ASP A 362 -12.77 -19.14 7.08
C ASP A 362 -12.73 -18.13 8.24
N VAL A 363 -12.47 -18.63 9.45
CA VAL A 363 -12.36 -17.81 10.66
C VAL A 363 -11.02 -18.15 11.29
N VAL A 364 -10.15 -17.15 11.37
CA VAL A 364 -8.78 -17.31 11.87
C VAL A 364 -8.62 -16.50 13.15
N ASP A 365 -8.16 -17.17 14.21
CA ASP A 365 -7.90 -16.57 15.51
C ASP A 365 -6.65 -15.67 15.48
N ASP A 366 -6.34 -15.01 16.60
CA ASP A 366 -5.05 -14.33 16.77
C ASP A 366 -3.89 -15.31 16.58
N TYR A 367 -2.72 -14.79 16.20
CA TYR A 367 -1.57 -15.64 15.84
C TYR A 367 -1.19 -16.66 16.93
N LYS A 368 -1.29 -16.29 18.22
CA LYS A 368 -0.88 -17.19 19.30
C LYS A 368 -1.90 -18.32 19.49
N SER A 369 -3.18 -17.97 19.49
CA SER A 369 -4.27 -18.95 19.62
C SER A 369 -4.29 -19.90 18.42
N GLU A 370 -4.23 -19.35 17.21
CA GLU A 370 -4.15 -20.12 15.96
C GLU A 370 -2.94 -21.08 15.96
N LYS A 371 -1.75 -20.57 16.31
CA LYS A 371 -0.54 -21.40 16.40
C LYS A 371 -0.69 -22.52 17.42
N LYS A 372 -1.31 -22.24 18.57
CA LYS A 372 -1.51 -23.25 19.62
C LYS A 372 -2.44 -24.36 19.14
N GLN A 373 -3.52 -24.02 18.44
CA GLN A 373 -4.46 -24.97 17.84
C GLN A 373 -3.79 -25.83 16.77
N ILE A 374 -3.06 -25.21 15.82
CA ILE A 374 -2.29 -25.93 14.80
C ILE A 374 -1.27 -26.88 15.42
N LEU A 375 -0.50 -26.44 16.42
CA LEU A 375 0.50 -27.30 17.06
C LEU A 375 -0.13 -28.46 17.84
N ALA A 376 -1.35 -28.28 18.37
CA ALA A 376 -2.10 -29.35 19.01
C ALA A 376 -2.50 -30.45 17.99
N CYS A 377 -2.89 -30.06 16.78
CA CYS A 377 -3.26 -31.00 15.71
C CYS A 377 -2.03 -31.61 14.99
N GLN A 378 -1.09 -30.76 14.55
CA GLN A 378 0.06 -31.12 13.71
C GLN A 378 1.28 -31.65 14.46
N LYS A 379 1.31 -31.49 15.80
CA LYS A 379 2.43 -31.73 16.74
C LYS A 379 3.38 -30.53 16.88
N GLN A 380 4.07 -30.51 18.03
CA GLN A 380 4.97 -29.43 18.46
C GLN A 380 6.14 -29.10 17.52
N SER A 381 6.53 -30.03 16.64
CA SER A 381 7.61 -29.81 15.67
C SER A 381 7.15 -29.16 14.37
N PHE A 382 5.85 -28.91 14.19
CA PHE A 382 5.33 -28.32 12.97
C PHE A 382 5.79 -26.85 12.84
N PRO A 383 6.45 -26.47 11.72
CA PRO A 383 6.88 -25.10 11.51
C PRO A 383 5.67 -24.21 11.21
N PHE A 384 5.46 -23.19 12.03
CA PHE A 384 4.44 -22.17 11.82
C PHE A 384 4.95 -20.82 12.33
N SER A 385 5.43 -20.02 11.39
CA SER A 385 5.89 -18.64 11.59
C SER A 385 4.71 -17.65 11.52
N PHE A 386 4.97 -16.39 11.86
CA PHE A 386 3.98 -15.33 11.63
C PHE A 386 3.71 -15.10 10.13
N GLY A 387 4.70 -15.33 9.26
CA GLY A 387 4.47 -15.31 7.82
C GLY A 387 3.52 -16.42 7.36
N ASP A 388 3.66 -17.63 7.91
CA ASP A 388 2.76 -18.75 7.61
C ASP A 388 1.31 -18.45 8.06
N TYR A 389 1.16 -17.77 9.19
CA TYR A 389 -0.11 -17.27 9.68
C TYR A 389 -0.77 -16.28 8.71
N VAL A 390 -0.01 -15.30 8.20
CA VAL A 390 -0.53 -14.37 7.18
C VAL A 390 -0.93 -15.09 5.89
N VAL A 391 -0.18 -16.13 5.49
CA VAL A 391 -0.58 -16.96 4.34
C VAL A 391 -1.85 -17.75 4.64
N LYS A 392 -2.02 -18.31 5.86
CA LYS A 392 -3.27 -18.96 6.28
C LYS A 392 -4.44 -17.98 6.15
N ILE A 393 -4.32 -16.76 6.69
CA ILE A 393 -5.35 -15.71 6.55
C ILE A 393 -5.75 -15.48 5.09
N MET A 394 -4.78 -15.40 4.17
CA MET A 394 -5.08 -15.12 2.77
C MET A 394 -5.66 -16.33 2.02
N MET A 395 -5.36 -17.55 2.48
CA MET A 395 -5.66 -18.78 1.75
C MET A 395 -6.79 -19.62 2.36
N GLY A 396 -7.14 -19.46 3.64
CA GLY A 396 -8.06 -20.38 4.33
C GLY A 396 -9.45 -20.40 3.70
N GLY A 397 -10.00 -19.24 3.35
CA GLY A 397 -11.28 -19.18 2.61
C GLY A 397 -11.19 -19.67 1.14
N VAL A 398 -9.98 -19.92 0.63
CA VAL A 398 -9.68 -20.20 -0.79
C VAL A 398 -9.27 -21.66 -1.04
N ASP A 399 -8.48 -22.26 -0.15
CA ASP A 399 -7.87 -23.58 -0.30
C ASP A 399 -8.10 -24.40 0.99
N GLU A 400 -8.87 -25.48 0.85
CA GLU A 400 -9.28 -26.40 1.92
C GLU A 400 -8.11 -26.96 2.74
N TRP A 401 -6.89 -27.02 2.16
CA TRP A 401 -5.72 -27.47 2.91
C TRP A 401 -5.34 -26.52 4.04
N PHE A 402 -5.51 -25.20 3.84
CA PHE A 402 -5.22 -24.19 4.87
C PHE A 402 -6.31 -24.12 5.92
N ASP A 403 -7.56 -24.19 5.48
CA ASP A 403 -8.76 -24.27 6.32
C ASP A 403 -8.64 -25.43 7.34
N GLN A 404 -8.13 -26.58 6.91
CA GLN A 404 -8.03 -27.78 7.77
C GLN A 404 -6.74 -27.88 8.60
N LEU A 405 -5.90 -26.84 8.65
CA LEU A 405 -4.58 -26.91 9.31
C LEU A 405 -4.66 -27.17 10.82
N ASP A 406 -5.72 -26.72 11.48
CA ASP A 406 -6.00 -26.89 12.89
C ASP A 406 -6.96 -28.06 13.16
N GLU A 407 -7.69 -28.52 12.15
CA GLU A 407 -8.63 -29.65 12.27
C GLU A 407 -8.02 -31.02 11.96
N LYS A 408 -7.16 -31.11 10.93
CA LYS A 408 -6.67 -32.39 10.38
C LYS A 408 -5.18 -32.36 10.12
N ARG A 409 -4.52 -33.49 10.35
CA ARG A 409 -3.08 -33.63 10.06
C ARG A 409 -2.80 -33.51 8.57
N VAL A 410 -1.86 -32.63 8.24
CA VAL A 410 -1.40 -32.43 6.87
C VAL A 410 0.05 -32.88 6.71
N SER A 411 0.42 -33.27 5.48
CA SER A 411 1.81 -33.44 5.10
C SER A 411 2.34 -32.14 4.51
N LEU A 412 3.47 -31.66 5.04
CA LEU A 412 4.27 -30.67 4.33
C LEU A 412 5.01 -31.38 3.21
N ASP A 413 4.95 -30.82 2.00
CA ASP A 413 5.77 -31.33 0.92
C ASP A 413 7.24 -31.06 1.25
N ASN A 414 8.09 -32.06 1.04
CA ASN A 414 9.54 -31.92 1.11
C ASN A 414 10.08 -31.16 -0.12
N TYR A 415 9.45 -30.05 -0.51
CA TYR A 415 10.10 -29.09 -1.40
C TYR A 415 11.23 -28.47 -0.60
N GLY A 416 12.44 -29.00 -0.78
CA GLY A 416 13.65 -28.44 -0.20
C GLY A 416 13.65 -26.93 -0.39
N ARG A 417 13.69 -26.19 0.74
CA ARG A 417 13.79 -24.72 0.84
C ARG A 417 14.14 -24.08 -0.50
N TYR A 418 13.15 -23.60 -1.27
CA TYR A 418 13.32 -22.86 -2.54
C TYR A 418 14.72 -22.99 -3.13
N GLY A 419 15.05 -24.16 -3.70
CA GLY A 419 16.29 -24.36 -4.46
C GLY A 419 17.59 -23.78 -3.88
N LEU A 420 17.78 -23.76 -2.55
CA LEU A 420 19.08 -23.43 -1.97
C LEU A 420 19.97 -24.67 -2.07
N ASN A 421 20.53 -24.89 -3.26
CA ASN A 421 21.73 -25.69 -3.39
C ASN A 421 22.84 -25.00 -2.60
N THR A 422 23.07 -25.45 -1.36
CA THR A 422 24.36 -25.32 -0.72
C THR A 422 25.37 -26.07 -1.60
N PRO A 423 26.50 -25.45 -2.03
CA PRO A 423 27.53 -26.21 -2.70
C PRO A 423 28.17 -27.13 -1.65
N THR A 424 27.70 -28.37 -1.59
CA THR A 424 28.41 -29.45 -0.94
C THR A 424 29.74 -29.63 -1.66
N GLN A 425 30.84 -29.39 -0.93
CA GLN A 425 32.16 -29.83 -1.34
C GLN A 425 32.17 -31.35 -1.43
N GLY A 426 31.95 -31.89 -2.62
CA GLY A 426 32.17 -33.29 -2.95
C GLY A 426 33.43 -33.44 -3.80
N ARG A 427 34.54 -33.82 -3.18
CA ARG A 427 35.68 -34.47 -3.85
C ARG A 427 35.16 -35.64 -4.69
N GLY A 428 35.60 -35.72 -5.92
CA GLY A 428 35.08 -36.65 -6.91
C GLY A 428 35.51 -38.11 -6.74
N SER A 429 34.86 -38.97 -7.53
CA SER A 429 35.49 -40.08 -8.25
C SER A 429 34.48 -40.71 -9.21
N SER A 430 34.98 -41.02 -10.40
CA SER A 430 34.39 -41.76 -11.52
C SER A 430 33.39 -42.87 -11.19
N GLN A 431 32.39 -43.06 -12.06
CA GLN A 431 32.34 -44.24 -12.94
C GLN A 431 31.22 -44.14 -13.99
N TYR A 432 31.57 -44.58 -15.20
CA TYR A 432 30.72 -44.77 -16.38
C TYR A 432 29.66 -45.86 -16.14
N ALA A 433 28.42 -45.63 -16.60
CA ALA A 433 27.54 -46.69 -17.10
C ALA A 433 26.47 -46.11 -18.04
N SER A 434 26.48 -46.59 -19.29
CA SER A 434 25.45 -46.32 -20.29
C SER A 434 24.21 -47.18 -20.04
N THR A 435 23.00 -46.68 -20.34
CA THR A 435 21.97 -47.42 -21.10
C THR A 435 20.72 -46.59 -21.43
N LYS A 436 20.49 -46.41 -22.74
CA LYS A 436 19.24 -46.49 -23.54
C LYS A 436 17.93 -45.83 -23.08
N SER A 437 17.46 -44.95 -23.97
CA SER A 437 16.09 -44.44 -24.16
C SER A 437 15.14 -45.50 -24.77
N PRO A 438 13.83 -45.47 -24.46
CA PRO A 438 12.79 -46.04 -25.30
C PRO A 438 11.83 -44.97 -25.85
N TYR A 439 11.73 -44.87 -27.17
CA TYR A 439 10.57 -44.30 -27.88
C TYR A 439 9.53 -45.40 -28.09
N THR A 440 8.26 -45.11 -27.79
CA THR A 440 7.11 -45.94 -28.17
C THR A 440 6.22 -45.13 -29.13
N SER A 441 6.18 -45.55 -30.40
CA SER A 441 5.26 -45.06 -31.42
C SER A 441 4.12 -46.06 -31.62
N GLN A 442 2.88 -45.58 -31.64
CA GLN A 442 1.69 -46.36 -31.98
C GLN A 442 1.49 -46.53 -33.49
N PRO A 443 0.88 -47.62 -33.98
CA PRO A 443 0.54 -47.78 -35.39
C PRO A 443 -0.90 -47.36 -35.72
N VAL A 444 -1.03 -46.57 -36.80
CA VAL A 444 -2.28 -46.21 -37.48
C VAL A 444 -2.61 -47.29 -38.52
N THR A 445 -3.85 -47.77 -38.54
CA THR A 445 -4.35 -48.71 -39.56
C THR A 445 -5.14 -47.96 -40.64
N SER A 446 -4.75 -48.11 -41.90
CA SER A 446 -5.48 -47.62 -43.08
C SER A 446 -6.08 -48.80 -43.86
N LYS A 447 -7.40 -48.82 -44.00
CA LYS A 447 -8.14 -49.71 -44.90
C LYS A 447 -8.11 -49.14 -46.33
N GLN A 448 -7.73 -49.95 -47.31
CA GLN A 448 -8.20 -49.80 -48.69
C GLN A 448 -8.50 -51.17 -49.30
N ASN A 449 -9.59 -51.19 -50.04
CA ASN A 449 -10.26 -52.33 -50.67
C ASN A 449 -10.12 -52.13 -52.20
N PRO A 450 -9.83 -53.15 -53.02
CA PRO A 450 -10.06 -53.04 -54.45
C PRO A 450 -11.04 -54.10 -54.95
N ASN A 451 -12.08 -53.64 -55.65
CA ASN A 451 -12.87 -54.45 -56.57
C ASN A 451 -12.44 -54.13 -58.01
N PHE A 452 -12.09 -55.21 -58.71
CA PHE A 452 -12.41 -55.57 -60.09
C PHE A 452 -12.07 -54.66 -61.30
N TYR A 453 -11.26 -55.31 -62.16
CA TYR A 453 -10.93 -55.13 -63.58
C TYR A 453 -9.88 -54.09 -63.96
#